data_AF-A0A1E3J6I7-F1
#
_entry.id   AF-A0A1E3J6I7-F1
#
_cell.length_a   1.000
_cell.length_b   1.000
_cell.length_c   1.000
_cell.angle_alpha   90.00
_cell.angle_beta   90.00
_cell.angle_gamma   90.00
#
_symmetry.space_group_name_H-M   'P 1'
#
loop_
_entity.id
_entity.type
_entity.pdbx_description
1 polymer ?
#
loop_
_entity_poly.entity_id
_entity_poly.type
_entity_poly.pdbx_seq_one_letter_code
_entity_poly.pdbx_strand_id
1 'polypeptide(L)'
;MPPKRPPPLPKSLFLGTGPLAPGSATLPPSPTTIHPSFIIDSHSFVTSHEPTPDPIYHGLKAEYPRPPVKHAVQVKMNVSAEPAQSVLGVKPFSIHPTILNLALATPPSVTNIAKGAVDIIVPSTVPLTEKDWDLLDEAVDALDGCWGHKEEGKEPRGRIVISGLLLPPLTTPSSFLIHSEAYNLHLSRLASLSLHSNVYLKALPPVVDAALLKKDGSPAWWTNRPELESVMRMYIAHAIETFGTHRIIFGSSSALPLYDLERVSHTVTELEQPISNGEWYSVLRKCVTELGEGLEETTGIFGENAKAVYDFSA
;
A
#
# COMPACT_ATOMS: atom_id res chain seq x y z
N MET A 1 -33.21 7.57 45.17
CA MET A 1 -31.94 7.68 45.90
C MET A 1 -30.89 8.21 44.94
N PRO A 2 -30.16 9.30 45.27
CA PRO A 2 -29.10 9.79 44.38
C PRO A 2 -27.94 8.78 44.31
N PRO A 3 -27.31 8.59 43.15
CA PRO A 3 -26.20 7.65 43.01
C PRO A 3 -25.01 8.10 43.87
N LYS A 4 -24.48 7.18 44.68
CA LYS A 4 -23.29 7.41 45.51
C LYS A 4 -22.13 7.76 44.59
N ARG A 5 -21.47 8.89 44.86
CA ARG A 5 -20.27 9.28 44.11
C ARG A 5 -19.20 8.20 44.26
N PRO A 6 -18.51 7.82 43.16
CA PRO A 6 -17.40 6.90 43.24
C PRO A 6 -16.30 7.48 44.14
N PRO A 7 -15.54 6.62 44.83
CA PRO A 7 -14.44 7.07 45.68
C PRO A 7 -13.40 7.82 44.85
N PRO A 8 -12.84 8.92 45.37
CA PRO A 8 -11.81 9.68 44.67
C PRO A 8 -10.57 8.81 44.49
N LEU A 9 -9.95 8.88 43.31
CA LEU A 9 -8.71 8.19 43.03
C LEU A 9 -7.60 8.66 43.98
N PRO A 10 -6.74 7.74 44.47
CA PRO A 10 -5.67 8.09 45.40
C PRO A 10 -4.66 9.00 44.72
N LYS A 11 -4.32 10.12 45.40
CA LYS A 11 -3.38 11.13 44.91
C LYS A 11 -1.98 10.58 44.62
N SER A 12 -1.62 9.44 45.21
CA SER A 12 -0.36 8.73 44.95
C SER A 12 -0.21 8.22 43.51
N LEU A 13 -1.31 8.05 42.76
CA LEU A 13 -1.25 7.68 41.35
C LEU A 13 -0.67 8.79 40.47
N PHE A 14 -0.78 10.05 40.89
CA PHE A 14 -0.38 11.25 40.13
C PHE A 14 0.89 11.91 40.67
N LEU A 15 1.55 11.32 41.68
CA LEU A 15 2.86 11.76 42.13
C LEU A 15 3.91 11.43 41.05
N GLY A 16 5.00 12.20 40.96
CA GLY A 16 6.02 12.08 39.90
C GLY A 16 6.72 10.72 39.77
N THR A 17 6.48 9.78 40.70
CA THR A 17 6.99 8.40 40.69
C THR A 17 5.87 7.35 40.57
N GLY A 18 4.62 7.77 40.40
CA GLY A 18 3.46 6.89 40.26
C GLY A 18 3.34 6.30 38.86
N PRO A 19 2.54 5.23 38.69
CA PRO A 19 2.34 4.59 37.39
C PRO A 19 1.65 5.49 36.35
N LEU A 20 1.02 6.60 36.78
CA LEU A 20 0.43 7.64 35.90
C LEU A 20 1.20 8.98 35.99
N ALA A 21 2.46 8.95 36.43
CA ALA A 21 3.29 10.15 36.44
C ALA A 21 3.54 10.67 35.01
N PRO A 22 3.71 11.98 34.81
CA PRO A 22 4.17 12.52 33.53
C PRO A 22 5.53 11.88 33.18
N GLY A 23 5.55 10.98 32.19
CA GLY A 23 6.74 10.21 31.78
C GLY A 23 6.88 8.79 32.37
N SER A 24 5.90 8.29 33.14
CA SER A 24 5.88 6.87 33.57
C SER A 24 5.49 5.90 32.47
N ALA A 25 4.73 6.38 31.48
CA ALA A 25 4.49 5.63 30.26
C ALA A 25 5.82 5.49 29.53
N THR A 26 6.25 4.25 29.30
CA THR A 26 7.40 3.97 28.43
C THR A 26 7.15 4.68 27.11
N LEU A 27 8.05 5.59 26.73
CA LEU A 27 7.97 6.24 25.43
C LEU A 27 7.88 5.14 24.37
N PRO A 28 7.00 5.28 23.36
CA PRO A 28 6.97 4.34 22.27
C PRO A 28 8.38 4.26 21.67
N PRO A 29 8.81 3.07 21.22
CA PRO A 29 10.10 2.92 20.57
C PRO A 29 10.21 3.94 19.43
N SER A 30 11.39 4.53 19.26
CA SER A 30 11.60 5.49 18.18
C SER A 30 11.20 4.84 16.85
N PRO A 31 10.48 5.56 15.96
CA PRO A 31 10.16 5.10 14.60
C PRO A 31 11.39 4.63 13.81
N THR A 32 12.57 5.11 14.19
CA THR A 32 13.86 4.74 13.59
C THR A 32 14.41 3.41 14.06
N THR A 33 13.82 2.76 15.08
CA THR A 33 14.38 1.56 15.73
C THR A 33 13.63 0.28 15.34
N ILE A 34 12.37 0.38 14.92
CA ILE A 34 11.58 -0.78 14.48
C ILE A 34 11.83 -1.03 12.99
N HIS A 35 12.32 -2.22 12.66
CA HIS A 35 12.58 -2.66 11.29
C HIS A 35 11.94 -4.01 11.07
N PRO A 36 11.37 -4.28 9.88
CA PRO A 36 10.80 -5.58 9.61
C PRO A 36 11.90 -6.64 9.67
N SER A 37 11.53 -7.84 10.13
CA SER A 37 12.47 -8.97 10.23
C SER A 37 12.99 -9.41 8.85
N PHE A 38 12.16 -9.25 7.82
CA PHE A 38 12.48 -9.53 6.43
C PHE A 38 11.48 -8.79 5.52
N ILE A 39 11.79 -8.72 4.23
CA ILE A 39 10.93 -8.14 3.21
C ILE A 39 10.54 -9.19 2.16
N ILE A 40 9.29 -9.15 1.72
CA ILE A 40 8.82 -9.75 0.48
C ILE A 40 8.31 -8.61 -0.39
N ASP A 41 9.00 -8.33 -1.48
CA ASP A 41 8.56 -7.31 -2.43
C ASP A 41 7.43 -7.88 -3.28
N SER A 42 6.19 -7.48 -3.02
CA SER A 42 5.04 -8.04 -3.70
C SER A 42 4.73 -7.40 -5.06
N HIS A 43 5.50 -6.40 -5.48
CA HIS A 43 5.24 -5.69 -6.73
C HIS A 43 6.53 -5.12 -7.32
N SER A 44 7.11 -5.89 -8.23
CA SER A 44 8.32 -5.53 -8.96
C SER A 44 8.18 -5.81 -10.45
N PHE A 45 8.86 -5.03 -11.28
CA PHE A 45 9.00 -5.29 -12.71
C PHE A 45 10.41 -5.76 -13.03
N VAL A 46 10.52 -6.57 -14.08
CA VAL A 46 11.82 -6.97 -14.63
C VAL A 46 12.40 -5.79 -15.39
N THR A 47 13.41 -5.12 -14.83
CA THR A 47 14.13 -4.02 -15.48
C THR A 47 15.46 -4.46 -16.08
N SER A 48 16.02 -5.59 -15.63
CA SER A 48 17.26 -6.18 -16.14
C SER A 48 17.23 -7.71 -16.02
N HIS A 49 17.88 -8.39 -16.97
CA HIS A 49 18.11 -9.83 -16.94
C HIS A 49 19.38 -10.21 -16.16
N GLU A 50 20.21 -9.23 -15.81
CA GLU A 50 21.41 -9.44 -15.00
C GLU A 50 21.07 -9.35 -13.50
N PRO A 51 21.74 -10.13 -12.63
CA PRO A 51 21.56 -10.03 -11.19
C PRO A 51 22.04 -8.66 -10.72
N THR A 52 21.08 -7.81 -10.35
CA THR A 52 21.35 -6.45 -9.86
C THR A 52 21.21 -6.40 -8.34
N PRO A 53 21.92 -5.49 -7.65
CA PRO A 53 21.69 -5.25 -6.22
C PRO A 53 20.22 -4.87 -5.98
N ASP A 54 19.69 -5.24 -4.81
CA ASP A 54 18.27 -5.14 -4.47
C ASP A 54 17.65 -3.78 -4.90
N PRO A 55 16.77 -3.75 -5.93
CA PRO A 55 16.23 -2.51 -6.47
C PRO A 55 15.36 -1.75 -5.46
N ILE A 56 14.90 -2.45 -4.42
CA ILE A 56 14.11 -1.92 -3.31
C ILE A 56 14.87 -0.82 -2.56
N TYR A 57 16.19 -0.97 -2.40
CA TYR A 57 17.01 -0.03 -1.62
C TYR A 57 17.67 1.06 -2.48
N HIS A 58 17.30 1.16 -3.76
CA HIS A 58 17.79 2.21 -4.63
C HIS A 58 17.38 3.59 -4.09
N GLY A 59 18.35 4.49 -3.91
CA GLY A 59 18.14 5.82 -3.32
C GLY A 59 18.09 5.84 -1.79
N LEU A 60 18.20 4.68 -1.11
CA LEU A 60 18.24 4.63 0.36
C LEU A 60 19.63 5.07 0.88
N LYS A 61 19.65 6.04 1.79
CA LYS A 61 20.86 6.48 2.49
C LYS A 61 21.54 5.29 3.19
N ALA A 62 22.88 5.26 3.18
CA ALA A 62 23.67 4.13 3.69
C ALA A 62 23.45 3.83 5.19
N GLU A 63 23.03 4.83 5.95
CA GLU A 63 22.76 4.75 7.39
C GLU A 63 21.48 3.97 7.72
N TYR A 64 20.58 3.80 6.75
CA TYR A 64 19.31 3.13 6.98
C TYR A 64 19.49 1.61 6.91
N PRO A 65 18.83 0.88 7.81
CA PRO A 65 18.91 -0.56 7.83
C PRO A 65 18.23 -1.17 6.61
N ARG A 66 18.83 -2.27 6.17
CA ARG A 66 18.43 -3.04 4.99
C ARG A 66 18.13 -4.47 5.43
N PRO A 67 16.89 -4.75 5.87
CA PRO A 67 16.47 -6.11 6.18
C PRO A 67 16.66 -7.06 4.99
N PRO A 68 16.79 -8.37 5.22
CA PRO A 68 16.94 -9.32 4.14
C PRO A 68 15.65 -9.39 3.30
N VAL A 69 15.80 -9.31 1.98
CA VAL A 69 14.72 -9.56 1.01
C VAL A 69 14.67 -11.07 0.75
N LYS A 70 13.54 -11.72 1.06
CA LYS A 70 13.40 -13.19 0.89
C LYS A 70 12.80 -13.57 -0.46
N HIS A 71 11.78 -12.84 -0.89
CA HIS A 71 11.00 -13.11 -2.10
C HIS A 71 10.71 -11.82 -2.84
N ALA A 72 10.56 -11.92 -4.16
CA ALA A 72 10.09 -10.84 -5.01
C ALA A 72 9.02 -11.38 -5.96
N VAL A 73 7.87 -10.73 -5.98
CA VAL A 73 6.77 -10.98 -6.88
C VAL A 73 6.96 -10.10 -8.10
N GLN A 74 7.19 -10.75 -9.24
CA GLN A 74 7.32 -10.12 -10.54
C GLN A 74 5.96 -10.07 -11.23
N VAL A 75 5.56 -8.86 -11.59
CA VAL A 75 4.34 -8.62 -12.34
C VAL A 75 4.63 -8.79 -13.83
N LYS A 76 4.02 -9.80 -14.47
CA LYS A 76 4.20 -10.09 -15.90
C LYS A 76 3.03 -9.58 -16.72
N MET A 77 3.30 -8.58 -17.55
CA MET A 77 2.33 -8.07 -18.54
C MET A 77 2.16 -9.01 -19.74
N ASN A 78 3.22 -9.74 -20.11
CA ASN A 78 3.18 -10.73 -21.19
C ASN A 78 3.31 -12.15 -20.64
N VAL A 79 2.32 -12.99 -20.91
CA VAL A 79 2.23 -14.39 -20.45
C VAL A 79 3.37 -15.26 -21.01
N SER A 80 3.93 -14.90 -22.18
CA SER A 80 4.99 -15.67 -22.82
C SER A 80 6.40 -15.37 -22.31
N ALA A 81 6.58 -14.40 -21.42
CA ALA A 81 7.91 -14.00 -20.93
C ALA A 81 8.40 -14.93 -19.81
N GLU A 82 9.65 -15.40 -19.88
CA GLU A 82 10.29 -16.16 -18.80
C GLU A 82 10.49 -15.28 -17.54
N PRO A 83 10.41 -15.83 -16.31
CA PRO A 83 10.71 -15.07 -15.10
C PRO A 83 12.18 -14.65 -15.12
N ALA A 84 12.47 -13.38 -14.87
CA ALA A 84 13.87 -12.99 -14.72
C ALA A 84 14.38 -13.40 -13.35
N GLN A 85 15.63 -13.85 -13.28
CA GLN A 85 16.35 -13.95 -12.01
C GLN A 85 16.96 -12.58 -11.68
N SER A 86 16.09 -11.59 -11.46
CA SER A 86 16.49 -10.17 -11.41
C SER A 86 17.26 -9.78 -10.15
N VAL A 87 17.15 -10.58 -9.07
CA VAL A 87 17.75 -10.27 -7.76
C VAL A 87 18.49 -11.48 -7.21
N LEU A 88 19.75 -11.27 -6.80
CA LEU A 88 20.63 -12.31 -6.28
C LEU A 88 20.15 -12.81 -4.91
N GLY A 89 19.91 -14.12 -4.77
CA GLY A 89 19.49 -14.73 -3.50
C GLY A 89 18.00 -14.63 -3.18
N VAL A 90 17.19 -14.08 -4.08
CA VAL A 90 15.73 -13.97 -3.95
C VAL A 90 15.06 -14.99 -4.86
N LYS A 91 14.06 -15.73 -4.36
CA LYS A 91 13.26 -16.65 -5.17
C LYS A 91 12.19 -15.85 -5.94
N PRO A 92 12.26 -15.74 -7.29
CA PRO A 92 11.27 -14.99 -8.05
C PRO A 92 9.95 -15.78 -8.13
N PHE A 93 8.83 -15.08 -7.91
CA PHE A 93 7.48 -15.59 -8.13
C PHE A 93 6.80 -14.70 -9.16
N SER A 94 6.19 -15.26 -10.20
CA SER A 94 5.53 -14.46 -11.24
C SER A 94 4.02 -14.51 -11.11
N ILE A 95 3.38 -13.35 -11.20
CA ILE A 95 1.92 -13.21 -11.25
C ILE A 95 1.49 -12.59 -12.58
N HIS A 96 0.28 -12.95 -12.99
CA HIS A 96 -0.42 -12.33 -14.12
C HIS A 96 -1.57 -11.48 -13.56
N PRO A 97 -1.40 -10.15 -13.51
CA PRO A 97 -2.43 -9.29 -12.98
C PRO A 97 -3.58 -9.11 -13.99
N THR A 98 -4.77 -8.84 -13.47
CA THR A 98 -5.88 -8.27 -14.23
C THR A 98 -5.76 -6.75 -14.19
N ILE A 99 -5.51 -6.12 -15.33
CA ILE A 99 -5.50 -4.65 -15.42
C ILE A 99 -6.93 -4.18 -15.61
N LEU A 100 -7.43 -3.36 -14.68
CA LEU A 100 -8.77 -2.78 -14.78
C LEU A 100 -8.75 -1.70 -15.85
N ASN A 101 -9.59 -1.88 -16.88
CA ASN A 101 -9.76 -0.87 -17.92
C ASN A 101 -10.83 0.13 -17.49
N LEU A 102 -10.40 1.25 -16.90
CA LEU A 102 -11.28 2.33 -16.46
C LEU A 102 -12.05 3.00 -17.61
N ALA A 103 -11.64 2.81 -18.86
CA ALA A 103 -12.37 3.33 -20.02
C ALA A 103 -13.49 2.40 -20.51
N LEU A 104 -13.51 1.13 -20.08
CA LEU A 104 -14.56 0.19 -20.43
C LEU A 104 -15.62 0.13 -19.33
N ALA A 105 -16.88 0.37 -19.70
CA ALA A 105 -18.04 0.30 -18.79
C ALA A 105 -18.48 -1.15 -18.49
N THR A 106 -17.56 -2.12 -18.53
CA THR A 106 -17.88 -3.53 -18.32
C THR A 106 -16.83 -4.14 -17.40
N PRO A 107 -17.25 -4.85 -16.34
CA PRO A 107 -16.32 -5.52 -15.43
C PRO A 107 -15.49 -6.57 -16.18
N PRO A 108 -14.22 -6.78 -15.80
CA PRO A 108 -13.37 -7.76 -16.46
C PRO A 108 -13.96 -9.17 -16.28
N SER A 109 -14.08 -9.93 -17.38
CA SER A 109 -14.40 -11.36 -17.30
C SER A 109 -13.21 -12.10 -16.69
N VAL A 110 -13.29 -12.45 -15.41
CA VAL A 110 -12.26 -13.23 -14.73
C VAL A 110 -12.44 -14.70 -15.11
N THR A 111 -11.93 -15.08 -16.27
CA THR A 111 -12.12 -16.44 -16.83
C THR A 111 -11.17 -17.48 -16.24
N ASN A 112 -10.17 -17.07 -15.46
CA ASN A 112 -9.20 -17.95 -14.81
C ASN A 112 -9.05 -17.59 -13.33
N ILE A 113 -10.05 -17.96 -12.53
CA ILE A 113 -9.92 -17.92 -11.08
C ILE A 113 -9.01 -19.08 -10.68
N ALA A 114 -7.70 -18.81 -10.67
CA ALA A 114 -6.74 -19.72 -10.06
C ALA A 114 -7.14 -19.94 -8.59
N LYS A 115 -6.78 -21.09 -8.02
CA LYS A 115 -6.99 -21.44 -6.59
C LYS A 115 -6.19 -20.56 -5.61
N GLY A 116 -5.79 -19.35 -5.98
CA GLY A 116 -4.90 -18.47 -5.23
C GLY A 116 -5.33 -17.00 -5.29
N ALA A 117 -4.38 -16.09 -5.05
CA ALA A 117 -4.62 -14.66 -5.08
C ALA A 117 -4.83 -14.14 -6.53
N VAL A 118 -5.80 -13.26 -6.69
CA VAL A 118 -6.06 -12.51 -7.93
C VAL A 118 -5.59 -11.07 -7.71
N ASP A 119 -4.62 -10.64 -8.51
CA ASP A 119 -4.13 -9.27 -8.51
C ASP A 119 -4.91 -8.40 -9.50
N ILE A 120 -5.56 -7.35 -9.02
CA ILE A 120 -6.16 -6.28 -9.82
C ILE A 120 -5.21 -5.08 -9.82
N ILE A 121 -4.83 -4.61 -11.00
CA ILE A 121 -4.10 -3.36 -11.18
C ILE A 121 -5.09 -2.28 -11.57
N VAL A 122 -5.16 -1.22 -10.77
CA VAL A 122 -5.87 0.01 -11.09
C VAL A 122 -4.86 1.01 -11.67
N PRO A 123 -4.83 1.24 -13.00
CA PRO A 123 -3.83 2.08 -13.65
C PRO A 123 -4.19 3.58 -13.54
N SER A 124 -4.40 4.05 -12.31
CA SER A 124 -4.79 5.44 -12.06
C SER A 124 -3.63 6.38 -12.29
N THR A 125 -3.83 7.38 -13.15
CA THR A 125 -2.93 8.54 -13.30
C THR A 125 -3.56 9.84 -12.79
N VAL A 126 -4.85 9.78 -12.47
CA VAL A 126 -5.65 10.82 -11.82
C VAL A 126 -6.48 10.19 -10.70
N PRO A 127 -6.98 10.96 -9.72
CA PRO A 127 -7.92 10.45 -8.72
C PRO A 127 -9.15 9.83 -9.39
N LEU A 128 -9.57 8.67 -8.89
CA LEU A 128 -10.72 7.94 -9.41
C LEU A 128 -12.02 8.72 -9.27
N THR A 129 -12.84 8.69 -10.31
CA THR A 129 -14.21 9.22 -10.27
C THR A 129 -15.17 8.22 -9.62
N GLU A 130 -16.40 8.64 -9.30
CA GLU A 130 -17.42 7.73 -8.76
C GLU A 130 -17.67 6.52 -9.66
N LYS A 131 -17.67 6.72 -10.98
CA LYS A 131 -17.87 5.64 -11.96
C LYS A 131 -16.73 4.63 -11.95
N ASP A 132 -15.50 5.12 -11.81
CA ASP A 132 -14.33 4.24 -11.75
C ASP A 132 -14.34 3.38 -10.48
N TRP A 133 -14.79 3.97 -9.37
CA TRP A 133 -15.03 3.24 -8.13
C TRP A 133 -16.14 2.20 -8.26
N ASP A 134 -17.27 2.56 -8.89
CA ASP A 134 -18.37 1.61 -9.09
C ASP A 134 -17.93 0.42 -9.97
N LEU A 135 -17.08 0.63 -10.98
CA LEU A 135 -16.51 -0.45 -11.80
C LEU A 135 -15.57 -1.36 -10.98
N LEU A 136 -14.79 -0.78 -10.07
CA LEU A 136 -13.93 -1.55 -9.18
C LEU A 136 -14.76 -2.36 -8.18
N ASP A 137 -15.77 -1.75 -7.58
CA ASP A 137 -16.68 -2.42 -6.64
C ASP A 137 -17.38 -3.60 -7.34
N GLU A 138 -17.88 -3.41 -8.57
CA GLU A 138 -18.47 -4.48 -9.38
C GLU A 138 -17.47 -5.60 -9.69
N ALA A 139 -16.21 -5.27 -10.01
CA ALA A 139 -15.16 -6.25 -10.25
C ALA A 139 -14.82 -7.06 -8.99
N VAL A 140 -14.78 -6.40 -7.82
CA VAL A 140 -14.55 -7.04 -6.52
C VAL A 140 -15.73 -7.95 -6.15
N ASP A 141 -16.96 -7.49 -6.32
CA ASP A 141 -18.18 -8.25 -6.05
C ASP A 141 -18.29 -9.48 -6.96
N ALA A 142 -17.97 -9.32 -8.24
CA ALA A 142 -17.95 -10.44 -9.19
C ALA A 142 -16.95 -11.52 -8.75
N LEU A 143 -15.74 -11.11 -8.34
CA LEU A 143 -14.72 -12.02 -7.82
C LEU A 143 -15.14 -12.70 -6.52
N ASP A 144 -15.65 -11.95 -5.53
CA ASP A 144 -16.09 -12.51 -4.25
C ASP A 144 -17.25 -13.50 -4.46
N GLY A 145 -18.16 -13.20 -5.39
CA GLY A 145 -19.26 -14.08 -5.79
C GLY A 145 -18.80 -15.39 -6.45
N CYS A 146 -17.67 -15.39 -7.15
CA CYS A 146 -17.17 -16.59 -7.83
C CYS A 146 -16.53 -17.64 -6.90
N TRP A 147 -16.07 -17.27 -5.70
CA TRP A 147 -15.50 -18.24 -4.75
C TRP A 147 -16.54 -19.01 -3.93
N GLY A 148 -17.83 -18.76 -4.16
CA GLY A 148 -18.94 -19.48 -3.53
C GLY A 148 -19.18 -19.10 -2.07
N HIS A 149 -20.39 -19.37 -1.58
CA HIS A 149 -20.68 -19.26 -0.15
C HIS A 149 -19.91 -20.33 0.62
N LYS A 150 -19.34 -19.96 1.78
CA LYS A 150 -18.62 -20.87 2.67
C LYS A 150 -19.46 -22.12 2.93
N GLU A 151 -19.09 -23.26 2.34
CA GLU A 151 -19.44 -24.55 2.92
C GLU A 151 -18.62 -24.71 4.21
N GLU A 152 -19.27 -25.06 5.32
CA GLU A 152 -18.58 -25.32 6.59
C GLU A 152 -17.47 -26.36 6.37
N GLY A 153 -16.22 -25.97 6.64
CA GLY A 153 -15.06 -26.87 6.64
C GLY A 153 -14.17 -26.87 5.41
N LYS A 154 -14.37 -26.01 4.39
CA LYS A 154 -13.43 -25.85 3.26
C LYS A 154 -12.57 -24.58 3.35
N GLU A 155 -11.38 -24.70 2.75
CA GLU A 155 -10.28 -23.73 2.68
C GLU A 155 -10.69 -22.29 2.27
N PRO A 156 -9.88 -21.27 2.62
CA PRO A 156 -10.28 -19.88 2.61
C PRO A 156 -10.76 -19.38 1.25
N ARG A 157 -11.71 -18.42 1.27
CA ARG A 157 -12.09 -17.61 0.11
C ARG A 157 -10.83 -17.13 -0.62
N GLY A 158 -10.85 -17.13 -1.95
CA GLY A 158 -9.74 -16.59 -2.71
C GLY A 158 -9.49 -15.12 -2.35
N ARG A 159 -8.24 -14.69 -2.52
CA ARG A 159 -7.75 -13.40 -2.06
C ARG A 159 -7.72 -12.43 -3.24
N ILE A 160 -8.27 -11.24 -3.06
CA ILE A 160 -8.21 -10.16 -4.06
C ILE A 160 -7.14 -9.19 -3.60
N VAL A 161 -6.14 -8.91 -4.43
CA VAL A 161 -5.07 -7.96 -4.13
C VAL A 161 -5.21 -6.79 -5.09
N ILE A 162 -5.34 -5.57 -4.56
CA ILE A 162 -5.55 -4.39 -5.39
C ILE A 162 -4.30 -3.51 -5.36
N SER A 163 -3.77 -3.22 -6.54
CA SER A 163 -2.60 -2.36 -6.79
C SER A 163 -3.04 -0.99 -7.31
N GLY A 164 -2.38 0.08 -6.86
CA GLY A 164 -2.61 1.44 -7.36
C GLY A 164 -3.68 2.25 -6.62
N LEU A 165 -4.21 1.74 -5.50
CA LEU A 165 -5.20 2.46 -4.70
C LEU A 165 -4.64 3.12 -3.44
N LEU A 166 -3.82 2.41 -2.65
CA LEU A 166 -3.45 2.85 -1.30
C LEU A 166 -2.87 4.28 -1.29
N LEU A 167 -2.01 4.58 -2.25
CA LEU A 167 -1.62 5.93 -2.59
C LEU A 167 -2.14 6.26 -3.99
N PRO A 168 -3.25 7.01 -4.13
CA PRO A 168 -3.67 7.47 -5.44
C PRO A 168 -2.65 8.47 -6.01
N PRO A 169 -2.74 8.81 -7.31
CA PRO A 169 -1.93 9.87 -7.90
C PRO A 169 -2.03 11.16 -7.10
N LEU A 170 -0.88 11.73 -6.72
CA LEU A 170 -0.86 12.88 -5.84
C LEU A 170 -1.11 14.16 -6.64
N THR A 171 -2.18 14.87 -6.30
CA THR A 171 -2.61 16.07 -7.04
C THR A 171 -2.38 17.36 -6.26
N THR A 172 -2.69 17.37 -4.96
CA THR A 172 -2.69 18.57 -4.13
C THR A 172 -1.86 18.39 -2.86
N PRO A 173 -1.25 19.47 -2.33
CA PRO A 173 -0.58 19.44 -1.03
C PRO A 173 -1.59 19.25 0.12
N SER A 174 -1.08 18.93 1.30
CA SER A 174 -1.83 18.54 2.50
C SER A 174 -2.86 19.57 2.94
N SER A 175 -2.55 20.87 2.82
CA SER A 175 -3.43 21.97 3.22
C SER A 175 -4.77 22.01 2.47
N PHE A 176 -4.77 21.62 1.19
CA PHE A 176 -5.98 21.57 0.36
C PHE A 176 -6.59 20.18 0.31
N LEU A 177 -5.79 19.15 0.61
CA LEU A 177 -6.19 17.76 0.45
C LEU A 177 -7.42 17.39 1.31
N ILE A 178 -7.47 17.83 2.57
CA ILE A 178 -8.57 17.54 3.49
C ILE A 178 -9.92 18.04 2.95
N HIS A 179 -9.90 19.12 2.19
CA HIS A 179 -11.09 19.76 1.62
C HIS A 179 -11.37 19.32 0.18
N SER A 180 -10.55 18.42 -0.38
CA SER A 180 -10.74 17.91 -1.74
C SER A 180 -11.86 16.88 -1.77
N GLU A 181 -12.82 17.06 -2.68
CA GLU A 181 -13.88 16.07 -2.92
C GLU A 181 -13.30 14.72 -3.34
N ALA A 182 -12.24 14.73 -4.16
CA ALA A 182 -11.57 13.51 -4.60
C ALA A 182 -10.92 12.75 -3.44
N TYR A 183 -10.34 13.47 -2.46
CA TYR A 183 -9.78 12.86 -1.26
C TYR A 183 -10.88 12.22 -0.41
N ASN A 184 -11.96 12.96 -0.14
CA ASN A 184 -13.07 12.45 0.67
C ASN A 184 -13.78 11.25 0.02
N LEU A 185 -13.98 11.31 -1.31
CA LEU A 185 -14.50 10.17 -2.08
C LEU A 185 -13.58 8.95 -1.96
N HIS A 186 -12.27 9.16 -2.11
CA HIS A 186 -11.27 8.11 -1.96
C HIS A 186 -11.35 7.45 -0.57
N LEU A 187 -11.38 8.24 0.50
CA LEU A 187 -11.48 7.70 1.87
C LEU A 187 -12.76 6.88 2.08
N SER A 188 -13.90 7.40 1.61
CA SER A 188 -15.21 6.73 1.74
C SER A 188 -15.26 5.41 0.98
N ARG A 189 -14.74 5.38 -0.25
CA ARG A 189 -14.74 4.18 -1.08
C ARG A 189 -13.72 3.16 -0.59
N LEU A 190 -12.54 3.60 -0.13
CA LEU A 190 -11.56 2.72 0.50
C LEU A 190 -12.14 2.04 1.76
N ALA A 191 -12.88 2.79 2.59
CA ALA A 191 -13.56 2.22 3.75
C ALA A 191 -14.67 1.23 3.37
N SER A 192 -15.34 1.44 2.24
CA SER A 192 -16.36 0.51 1.73
C SER A 192 -15.72 -0.80 1.25
N LEU A 193 -14.60 -0.72 0.52
CA LEU A 193 -13.85 -1.91 0.10
C LEU A 193 -13.31 -2.72 1.28
N SER A 194 -13.00 -2.10 2.42
CA SER A 194 -12.48 -2.80 3.58
C SER A 194 -13.50 -3.74 4.24
N LEU A 195 -14.78 -3.64 3.88
CA LEU A 195 -15.84 -4.58 4.28
C LEU A 195 -15.64 -5.98 3.69
N HIS A 196 -14.94 -6.08 2.55
CA HIS A 196 -14.56 -7.36 1.96
C HIS A 196 -13.33 -7.93 2.68
N SER A 197 -13.54 -8.99 3.48
CA SER A 197 -12.49 -9.59 4.31
C SER A 197 -11.33 -10.19 3.52
N ASN A 198 -11.54 -10.51 2.24
CA ASN A 198 -10.57 -11.11 1.33
C ASN A 198 -9.89 -10.10 0.39
N VAL A 199 -10.15 -8.79 0.56
CA VAL A 199 -9.49 -7.73 -0.19
C VAL A 199 -8.25 -7.25 0.56
N TYR A 200 -7.14 -7.18 -0.15
CA TYR A 200 -5.83 -6.72 0.31
C TYR A 200 -5.38 -5.54 -0.55
N LEU A 201 -4.66 -4.59 0.05
CA LEU A 201 -4.10 -3.43 -0.65
C LEU A 201 -2.60 -3.57 -0.80
N LYS A 202 -2.09 -3.27 -1.99
CA LYS A 202 -0.66 -3.07 -2.20
C LYS A 202 -0.26 -1.63 -1.90
N ALA A 203 0.68 -1.47 -0.97
CA ALA A 203 1.36 -0.22 -0.69
C ALA A 203 2.48 -0.02 -1.71
N LEU A 204 2.18 0.74 -2.77
CA LEU A 204 3.08 1.06 -3.87
C LEU A 204 3.50 2.53 -3.80
N PRO A 205 4.70 2.90 -4.32
CA PRO A 205 5.08 4.30 -4.42
C PRO A 205 4.07 5.08 -5.30
N PRO A 206 3.76 6.33 -4.93
CA PRO A 206 2.82 7.14 -5.68
C PRO A 206 3.41 7.64 -7.00
N VAL A 207 2.55 8.15 -7.87
CA VAL A 207 2.94 8.90 -9.08
C VAL A 207 2.34 10.30 -9.05
N VAL A 208 2.97 11.21 -9.79
CA VAL A 208 2.51 12.60 -9.99
C VAL A 208 2.49 12.93 -11.47
N ASP A 209 1.54 13.76 -11.87
CA ASP A 209 1.54 14.39 -13.19
C ASP A 209 2.38 15.69 -13.10
N ALA A 210 3.59 15.62 -13.64
CA ALA A 210 4.52 16.74 -13.64
C ALA A 210 4.05 17.89 -14.56
N ALA A 211 3.22 17.60 -15.56
CA ALA A 211 2.74 18.58 -16.52
C ALA A 211 1.70 19.54 -15.92
N LEU A 212 0.95 19.12 -14.88
CA LEU A 212 -0.03 19.97 -14.20
C LEU A 212 0.60 21.22 -13.57
N LEU A 213 1.77 21.09 -12.95
CA LEU A 213 2.42 22.22 -12.26
C LEU A 213 3.31 23.08 -13.16
N LYS A 214 3.81 22.54 -14.29
CA LYS A 214 4.51 23.35 -15.31
C LYS A 214 3.62 24.45 -15.89
N LYS A 215 2.29 24.26 -15.87
CA LYS A 215 1.31 25.26 -16.35
C LYS A 215 1.19 26.47 -15.43
N ASP A 216 1.35 26.29 -14.12
CA ASP A 216 1.11 27.33 -13.11
C ASP A 216 2.40 28.04 -12.66
N GLY A 217 3.58 27.63 -13.17
CA GLY A 217 4.88 28.23 -12.87
C GLY A 217 5.32 28.11 -11.40
N SER A 218 4.54 27.39 -10.59
CA SER A 218 4.82 27.16 -9.17
C SER A 218 5.81 26.01 -8.99
N PRO A 219 6.70 26.06 -7.99
CA PRO A 219 7.59 24.93 -7.72
C PRO A 219 6.76 23.70 -7.35
N ALA A 220 7.20 22.54 -7.85
CA ALA A 220 6.55 21.28 -7.58
C ALA A 220 6.52 20.98 -6.07
N TRP A 221 5.34 20.98 -5.46
CA TRP A 221 5.20 20.85 -4.01
C TRP A 221 5.75 19.52 -3.47
N TRP A 222 5.71 18.45 -4.27
CA TRP A 222 6.25 17.13 -3.92
C TRP A 222 7.79 17.09 -3.82
N THR A 223 8.48 18.14 -4.25
CA THR A 223 9.93 18.30 -3.99
C THR A 223 10.21 18.65 -2.52
N ASN A 224 9.23 19.23 -1.82
CA ASN A 224 9.30 19.45 -0.39
C ASN A 224 9.04 18.12 0.34
N ARG A 225 10.12 17.51 0.85
CA ARG A 225 10.06 16.17 1.49
C ARG A 225 9.11 16.09 2.69
N PRO A 226 9.14 17.03 3.66
CA PRO A 226 8.13 17.07 4.72
C PRO A 226 6.69 17.10 4.22
N GLU A 227 6.41 17.87 3.16
CA GLU A 227 5.06 17.99 2.60
C GLU A 227 4.62 16.70 1.91
N LEU A 228 5.50 16.11 1.10
CA LEU A 228 5.25 14.83 0.44
C LEU A 228 4.98 13.72 1.48
N GLU A 229 5.81 13.64 2.52
CA GLU A 229 5.60 12.69 3.62
C GLU A 229 4.26 12.92 4.34
N SER A 230 3.87 14.19 4.56
CA SER A 230 2.60 14.55 5.18
C SER A 230 1.41 14.06 4.37
N VAL A 231 1.40 14.33 3.06
CA VAL A 231 0.35 13.87 2.14
C VAL A 231 0.27 12.34 2.09
N MET A 232 1.41 11.65 1.95
CA MET A 232 1.44 10.19 1.93
C MET A 232 0.93 9.59 3.23
N ARG A 233 1.29 10.19 4.38
CA ARG A 233 0.82 9.76 5.70
C ARG A 233 -0.70 9.89 5.83
N MET A 234 -1.31 10.94 5.30
CA MET A 234 -2.77 11.13 5.34
C MET A 234 -3.52 9.97 4.67
N TYR A 235 -2.99 9.42 3.57
CA TYR A 235 -3.57 8.25 2.90
C TYR A 235 -3.22 6.94 3.61
N ILE A 236 -1.94 6.74 3.97
CA ILE A 236 -1.46 5.51 4.62
C ILE A 236 -2.15 5.30 5.97
N ALA A 237 -2.30 6.35 6.77
CA ALA A 237 -2.96 6.27 8.08
C ALA A 237 -4.41 5.80 7.92
N HIS A 238 -5.18 6.41 7.02
CA HIS A 238 -6.55 5.97 6.75
C HIS A 238 -6.63 4.54 6.22
N ALA A 239 -5.71 4.15 5.33
CA ALA A 239 -5.65 2.77 4.83
C ALA A 239 -5.37 1.77 5.96
N ILE A 240 -4.46 2.08 6.89
CA ILE A 240 -4.17 1.24 8.06
C ILE A 240 -5.36 1.20 9.02
N GLU A 241 -6.03 2.33 9.27
CA GLU A 241 -7.22 2.38 10.12
C GLU A 241 -8.39 1.55 9.55
N THR A 242 -8.56 1.55 8.23
CA THR A 242 -9.69 0.87 7.56
C THR A 242 -9.41 -0.60 7.25
N PHE A 243 -8.22 -0.95 6.77
CA PHE A 243 -7.86 -2.31 6.40
C PHE A 243 -7.18 -3.07 7.54
N GLY A 244 -6.54 -2.37 8.47
CA GLY A 244 -5.59 -2.94 9.41
C GLY A 244 -4.25 -3.26 8.74
N THR A 245 -3.22 -3.43 9.57
CA THR A 245 -1.86 -3.77 9.09
C THR A 245 -1.79 -5.14 8.42
N HIS A 246 -2.69 -6.07 8.76
CA HIS A 246 -2.74 -7.45 8.24
C HIS A 246 -3.27 -7.59 6.78
N ARG A 247 -3.83 -6.52 6.20
CA ARG A 247 -4.34 -6.53 4.81
C ARG A 247 -3.59 -5.60 3.85
N ILE A 248 -2.46 -5.06 4.30
CA ILE A 248 -1.60 -4.21 3.48
C ILE A 248 -0.33 -4.98 3.11
N ILE A 249 0.08 -4.91 1.85
CA ILE A 249 1.23 -5.63 1.32
C ILE A 249 2.20 -4.65 0.67
N PHE A 250 3.47 -4.69 1.06
CA PHE A 250 4.49 -3.82 0.48
C PHE A 250 4.83 -4.17 -0.97
N GLY A 251 5.00 -3.15 -1.81
CA GLY A 251 5.63 -3.27 -3.13
C GLY A 251 6.55 -2.09 -3.44
N SER A 252 7.64 -2.35 -4.14
CA SER A 252 8.68 -1.35 -4.40
C SER A 252 8.49 -0.54 -5.68
N SER A 253 7.64 -1.00 -6.59
CA SER A 253 7.38 -0.38 -7.90
C SER A 253 5.96 0.18 -7.99
N SER A 254 5.75 1.20 -8.82
CA SER A 254 4.42 1.74 -9.13
C SER A 254 3.48 0.66 -9.71
N ALA A 255 2.17 0.93 -9.76
CA ALA A 255 1.17 -0.07 -10.18
C ALA A 255 1.39 -0.62 -11.60
N LEU A 256 1.97 0.19 -12.49
CA LEU A 256 2.51 -0.19 -13.79
C LEU A 256 3.81 0.60 -14.02
N PRO A 257 4.70 0.16 -14.94
CA PRO A 257 5.81 0.99 -15.39
C PRO A 257 5.30 2.34 -15.89
N LEU A 258 6.01 3.44 -15.61
CA LEU A 258 5.55 4.80 -15.94
C LEU A 258 5.18 4.95 -17.42
N TYR A 259 5.99 4.39 -18.32
CA TYR A 259 5.70 4.37 -19.75
C TYR A 259 4.37 3.69 -20.10
N ASP A 260 4.02 2.60 -19.41
CA ASP A 260 2.75 1.91 -19.62
C ASP A 260 1.58 2.70 -19.02
N LEU A 261 1.77 3.35 -17.86
CA LEU A 261 0.76 4.26 -17.28
C LEU A 261 0.46 5.44 -18.23
N GLU A 262 1.48 6.04 -18.83
CA GLU A 262 1.33 7.12 -19.81
C GLU A 262 0.56 6.67 -21.06
N ARG A 263 0.69 5.41 -21.48
CA ARG A 263 -0.06 4.87 -22.62
C ARG A 263 -1.53 4.60 -22.30
N VAL A 264 -1.82 4.20 -21.07
CA VAL A 264 -3.20 3.97 -20.60
C VAL A 264 -3.90 5.31 -20.32
N SER A 265 -3.14 6.34 -19.96
CA SER A 265 -3.66 7.68 -19.74
C SER A 265 -3.75 8.50 -21.03
N HIS A 266 -4.96 8.92 -21.41
CA HIS A 266 -5.14 9.82 -22.55
C HIS A 266 -4.95 11.30 -22.20
N THR A 267 -4.85 11.62 -20.91
CA THR A 267 -4.85 13.00 -20.40
C THR A 267 -3.52 13.45 -19.83
N VAL A 268 -2.68 12.52 -19.39
CA VAL A 268 -1.40 12.81 -18.74
C VAL A 268 -0.26 12.58 -19.71
N THR A 269 0.63 13.56 -19.82
CA THR A 269 1.75 13.52 -20.77
C THR A 269 3.11 13.30 -20.13
N GLU A 270 3.25 13.50 -18.82
CA GLU A 270 4.54 13.40 -18.13
C GLU A 270 4.33 12.91 -16.70
N LEU A 271 4.52 11.60 -16.48
CA LEU A 271 4.42 10.99 -15.17
C LEU A 271 5.79 10.86 -14.52
N GLU A 272 5.85 11.19 -13.24
CA GLU A 272 7.04 11.02 -12.42
C GLU A 272 6.71 10.25 -11.13
N GLN A 273 7.68 9.47 -10.64
CA GLN A 273 7.66 8.91 -9.29
C GLN A 273 8.40 9.90 -8.37
N PRO A 274 7.71 10.62 -7.46
CA PRO A 274 8.32 11.72 -6.71
C PRO A 274 9.32 11.24 -5.64
N ILE A 275 9.35 9.95 -5.33
CA ILE A 275 10.15 9.33 -4.27
C ILE A 275 10.85 8.07 -4.81
N SER A 276 12.12 7.86 -4.47
CA SER A 276 12.83 6.62 -4.88
C SER A 276 12.31 5.40 -4.11
N ASN A 277 12.56 4.19 -4.62
CA ASN A 277 12.09 2.95 -3.98
C ASN A 277 12.60 2.78 -2.54
N GLY A 278 13.87 3.14 -2.30
CA GLY A 278 14.47 3.10 -0.98
C GLY A 278 13.87 4.13 -0.02
N GLU A 279 13.66 5.35 -0.51
CA GLU A 279 12.95 6.38 0.27
C GLU A 279 11.50 5.96 0.55
N TRP A 280 10.80 5.35 -0.40
CA TRP A 280 9.45 4.82 -0.22
C TRP A 280 9.38 3.80 0.91
N TYR A 281 10.29 2.80 0.91
CA TYR A 281 10.43 1.85 2.02
C TYR A 281 10.59 2.57 3.36
N SER A 282 11.47 3.58 3.42
CA SER A 282 11.72 4.34 4.64
C SER A 282 10.49 5.11 5.13
N VAL A 283 9.79 5.81 4.22
CA VAL A 283 8.60 6.61 4.52
C VAL A 283 7.45 5.74 4.97
N LEU A 284 7.17 4.63 4.27
CA LEU A 284 6.11 3.71 4.66
C LEU A 284 6.37 3.12 6.05
N ARG A 285 7.60 2.67 6.32
CA ARG A 285 7.99 2.13 7.64
C ARG A 285 7.83 3.18 8.73
N LYS A 286 8.26 4.42 8.46
CA LYS A 286 8.09 5.54 9.39
C LYS A 286 6.61 5.81 9.68
N CYS A 287 5.74 5.81 8.66
CA CYS A 287 4.30 6.00 8.86
C CYS A 287 3.68 4.89 9.73
N VAL A 288 4.02 3.62 9.47
CA VAL A 288 3.52 2.49 10.25
C VAL A 288 3.94 2.60 11.72
N THR A 289 5.22 2.86 11.96
CA THR A 289 5.76 2.95 13.33
C THR A 289 5.28 4.19 14.09
N GLU A 290 5.03 5.31 13.42
CA GLU A 290 4.43 6.51 14.02
C GLU A 290 2.98 6.31 14.46
N LEU A 291 2.25 5.36 13.86
CA LEU A 291 0.90 4.96 14.30
C LEU A 291 0.93 4.07 15.55
N GLY A 292 2.11 3.76 16.10
CA GLY A 292 2.27 2.95 17.30
C GLY A 292 2.38 1.45 17.04
N GLU A 293 2.47 1.05 15.76
CA GLU A 293 2.59 -0.34 15.34
C GLU A 293 3.97 -0.91 15.66
N GLY A 294 4.00 -2.17 16.09
CA GLY A 294 5.20 -2.85 16.55
C GLY A 294 5.98 -3.55 15.44
N LEU A 295 6.91 -4.42 15.87
CA LEU A 295 7.73 -5.24 14.99
C LEU A 295 6.89 -6.25 14.20
N GLU A 296 5.85 -6.81 14.83
CA GLU A 296 4.99 -7.82 14.21
C GLU A 296 4.21 -7.23 13.04
N GLU A 297 3.56 -6.08 13.26
CA GLU A 297 2.74 -5.41 12.26
C GLU A 297 3.59 -4.80 11.14
N THR A 298 4.75 -4.25 11.49
CA THR A 298 5.74 -3.82 10.50
C THR A 298 6.20 -5.02 9.66
N THR A 299 6.56 -6.15 10.27
CA THR A 299 6.95 -7.36 9.52
C THR A 299 5.77 -7.94 8.72
N GLY A 300 4.54 -7.78 9.21
CA GLY A 300 3.29 -8.09 8.52
C GLY A 300 3.20 -7.40 7.16
N ILE A 301 3.22 -6.06 7.17
CA ILE A 301 3.10 -5.23 5.96
C ILE A 301 4.22 -5.53 4.96
N PHE A 302 5.46 -5.63 5.45
CA PHE A 302 6.63 -5.79 4.59
C PHE A 302 6.90 -7.23 4.15
N GLY A 303 6.26 -8.25 4.74
CA GLY A 303 6.65 -9.64 4.50
C GLY A 303 5.58 -10.69 4.75
N GLU A 304 5.10 -10.83 5.98
CA GLU A 304 4.22 -11.95 6.36
C GLU A 304 2.86 -11.91 5.63
N ASN A 305 2.31 -10.72 5.35
CA ASN A 305 1.05 -10.63 4.61
C ASN A 305 1.21 -11.12 3.16
N ALA A 306 2.30 -10.74 2.48
CA ALA A 306 2.60 -11.22 1.13
C ALA A 306 2.79 -12.75 1.13
N LYS A 307 3.53 -13.26 2.12
CA LYS A 307 3.75 -14.70 2.30
C LYS A 307 2.45 -15.47 2.50
N ALA A 308 1.56 -14.93 3.32
CA ALA A 308 0.25 -15.50 3.55
C ALA A 308 -0.63 -15.44 2.29
N VAL A 309 -0.59 -14.33 1.53
CA VAL A 309 -1.45 -14.12 0.36
C VAL A 309 -1.03 -14.95 -0.85
N TYR A 310 0.28 -15.07 -1.10
CA TYR A 310 0.84 -15.78 -2.24
C TYR A 310 1.29 -17.21 -1.92
N ASP A 311 1.00 -17.70 -0.71
CA ASP A 311 1.32 -19.04 -0.22
C ASP A 311 2.80 -19.43 -0.42
N PHE A 312 3.72 -18.51 -0.08
CA PHE A 312 5.15 -18.81 -0.08
C PHE A 312 5.48 -19.83 1.02
N SER A 313 5.54 -21.11 0.66
CA SER A 313 6.03 -22.16 1.54
C SER A 313 7.49 -21.87 1.93
N ALA A 314 7.77 -21.88 3.23
CA ALA A 314 9.12 -21.80 3.78
C ALA A 314 9.99 -22.99 3.33
#